data_AF-A0A968LNZ9-F1
#
_entry.id   AF-A0A968LNZ9-F1
#
_cell.length_a   1.000
_cell.length_b   1.000
_cell.length_c   1.000
_cell.angle_alpha   90.00
_cell.angle_beta   90.00
_cell.angle_gamma   90.00
#
_symmetry.space_group_name_H-M   'P 1'
#
loop_
_entity.id
_entity.type
_entity.pdbx_description
1 polymer ?
#
loop_
_entity_poly.entity_id
_entity_poly.type
_entity_poly.pdbx_seq_one_letter_code
_entity_poly.pdbx_strand_id
1 'polypeptide(L)'
;MGGSQISGRFGDGYLDWLRALHPGSHGNADLCAHFFRRADALLGPQGTIGLIATNTIGQGDTRATGLRYLLGEREYVIYEAVRDLAWPGAGATVTVSIVHLRRGRAAEQAVSVRLHEPDAPRYREVAVIDSRLRAKPERSDPHKLGQQRQSELPRLQGLWTRASCLSPGDAQE
;
A
#
# COMPACT_ATOMS: atom_id res chain seq x y z
N MET A 1 9.85 -5.96 7.42
CA MET A 1 10.17 -5.80 8.85
C MET A 1 9.64 -4.45 9.28
N GLY A 2 8.52 -4.40 10.00
CA GLY A 2 7.89 -3.17 10.50
C GLY A 2 8.56 -2.61 11.76
N GLY A 3 8.14 -1.42 12.17
CA GLY A 3 8.77 -0.61 13.22
C GLY A 3 9.09 -1.29 14.55
N SER A 4 8.14 -2.04 15.13
CA SER A 4 8.34 -2.75 16.39
C SER A 4 9.40 -3.85 16.29
N GLN A 5 9.57 -4.45 15.11
CA GLN A 5 10.62 -5.42 14.84
C GLN A 5 11.97 -4.73 14.60
N ILE A 6 11.96 -3.49 14.12
CA ILE A 6 13.17 -2.69 13.95
C ILE A 6 13.72 -2.28 15.32
N SER A 7 12.90 -1.68 16.18
CA SER A 7 13.34 -1.32 17.54
C SER A 7 13.68 -2.56 18.37
N GLY A 8 12.90 -3.64 18.27
CA GLY A 8 13.18 -4.89 18.98
C GLY A 8 14.49 -5.57 18.58
N ARG A 9 14.92 -5.45 17.31
CA ARG A 9 16.13 -6.12 16.79
C ARG A 9 17.37 -5.24 16.75
N PHE A 10 17.20 -3.93 16.54
CA PHE A 10 18.30 -2.97 16.35
C PHE A 10 18.36 -1.89 17.45
N GLY A 11 17.44 -1.90 18.40
CA GLY A 11 17.34 -0.92 19.48
C GLY A 11 16.59 0.36 19.06
N ASP A 12 16.06 1.07 20.06
CA ASP A 12 15.30 2.31 19.85
C ASP A 12 16.13 3.41 19.17
N GLY A 13 17.42 3.50 19.49
CA GLY A 13 18.33 4.48 18.88
C GLY A 13 18.43 4.36 17.35
N TYR A 14 18.31 3.16 16.79
CA TYR A 14 18.30 2.98 15.34
C TYR A 14 16.99 3.49 14.72
N LEU A 15 15.86 3.23 15.37
CA LEU A 15 14.56 3.75 14.92
C LEU A 15 14.52 5.29 14.99
N ASP A 16 15.07 5.87 16.04
CA ASP A 16 15.14 7.33 16.18
C ASP A 16 16.07 7.94 15.14
N TRP A 17 17.21 7.30 14.84
CA TRP A 17 18.07 7.70 13.74
C TRP A 17 17.34 7.65 12.39
N LEU A 18 16.56 6.60 12.12
CA LEU A 18 15.76 6.49 10.90
C LEU A 18 14.71 7.61 10.79
N ARG A 19 14.07 7.98 11.90
CA ARG A 19 13.10 9.09 11.95
C ARG A 19 13.76 10.43 11.71
N ALA A 20 14.94 10.65 12.31
CA ALA A 20 15.73 11.85 12.10
C ALA A 20 16.21 11.97 10.65
N LEU A 21 16.65 10.86 10.05
CA LEU A 21 17.11 10.81 8.66
C LEU A 21 15.96 11.03 7.66
N HIS A 22 14.77 10.50 7.96
CA HIS A 22 13.60 10.55 7.09
C HIS A 22 12.44 11.29 7.77
N PRO A 23 12.45 12.64 7.77
CA PRO A 23 11.37 13.45 8.32
C PRO A 23 10.00 13.06 7.74
N GLY A 24 8.97 13.04 8.59
CA GLY A 24 7.62 12.59 8.24
C GLY A 24 7.45 11.07 8.12
N SER A 25 8.49 10.28 8.43
CA SER A 25 8.38 8.82 8.52
C SER A 25 7.60 8.38 9.77
N HIS A 26 6.88 7.28 9.63
CA HIS A 26 6.12 6.68 10.72
C HIS A 26 6.97 5.63 11.42
N GLY A 27 6.90 5.60 12.75
CA GLY A 27 7.66 4.63 13.55
C GLY A 27 7.37 3.17 13.23
N ASN A 28 6.20 2.85 12.68
CA ASN A 28 5.80 1.49 12.33
C ASN A 28 6.19 1.06 10.91
N ALA A 29 6.71 1.98 10.09
CA ALA A 29 7.03 1.69 8.70
C ALA A 29 8.06 0.56 8.57
N ASP A 30 7.94 -0.21 7.50
CA ASP A 30 8.93 -1.22 7.18
C ASP A 30 10.27 -0.58 6.78
N LEU A 31 11.37 -1.26 7.12
CA LEU A 31 12.72 -0.82 6.74
C LEU A 31 12.88 -0.62 5.22
N CYS A 32 12.13 -1.37 4.40
CA CYS A 32 12.13 -1.21 2.95
C CYS A 32 11.74 0.21 2.51
N ALA A 33 10.83 0.89 3.20
CA ALA A 33 10.46 2.27 2.90
C ALA A 33 11.64 3.23 3.12
N HIS A 34 12.46 2.97 4.15
CA HIS A 34 13.67 3.74 4.40
C HIS A 34 14.73 3.48 3.31
N PHE A 35 14.84 2.25 2.78
CA PHE A 35 15.73 1.98 1.64
C PHE A 35 15.33 2.75 0.37
N PHE A 36 14.04 2.91 0.09
CA PHE A 36 13.57 3.75 -1.03
C PHE A 36 13.99 5.22 -0.86
N ARG A 37 13.80 5.79 0.33
CA ARG A 37 14.24 7.17 0.62
C ARG A 37 15.76 7.31 0.61
N ARG A 38 16.48 6.30 1.08
CA ARG A 38 17.94 6.27 1.01
C ARG A 38 18.43 6.23 -0.44
N ALA A 39 17.77 5.46 -1.30
CA ALA A 39 18.07 5.43 -2.72
C ALA A 39 17.85 6.79 -3.39
N ASP A 40 16.77 7.51 -3.08
CA ASP A 40 16.56 8.90 -3.54
C ASP A 40 17.67 9.85 -3.06
N ALA A 41 18.09 9.75 -1.80
CA ALA A 41 19.18 10.58 -1.27
C ALA A 41 20.55 10.31 -1.95
N LEU A 42 20.75 9.10 -2.49
CA LEU A 42 21.96 8.72 -3.21
C LEU A 42 21.86 8.97 -4.72
N LEU A 43 20.65 9.12 -5.24
CA LEU A 43 20.41 9.35 -6.66
C LEU A 43 20.61 10.84 -7.00
N GLY A 44 21.16 11.10 -8.18
CA GLY A 44 21.22 12.45 -8.73
C GLY A 44 19.83 13.04 -9.07
N PRO A 45 19.79 14.24 -9.67
CA PRO A 45 18.53 14.89 -10.06
C PRO A 45 17.71 14.07 -11.08
N GLN A 46 18.38 13.20 -11.85
CA GLN A 46 17.78 12.37 -12.89
C GLN A 46 18.21 10.91 -12.68
N GLY A 47 17.27 9.99 -12.78
CA GLY A 47 17.57 8.56 -12.72
C GLY A 47 16.40 7.69 -12.30
N THR A 48 16.73 6.44 -11.98
CA THR A 48 15.78 5.36 -11.68
C THR A 48 16.17 4.65 -10.38
N ILE A 49 15.16 4.21 -9.63
CA ILE A 49 15.28 3.33 -8.47
C ILE A 49 14.46 2.08 -8.75
N GLY A 50 15.06 0.90 -8.59
CA GLY A 50 14.38 -0.40 -8.69
C GLY A 50 14.69 -1.24 -7.47
N LEU A 51 13.68 -1.58 -6.67
CA LEU A 51 13.85 -2.37 -5.46
C LEU A 51 12.74 -3.41 -5.31
N ILE A 52 13.09 -4.53 -4.67
CA ILE A 52 12.13 -5.53 -4.16
C ILE A 52 11.85 -5.19 -2.71
N ALA A 53 10.58 -5.08 -2.35
CA ALA A 53 10.12 -4.77 -1.00
C ALA A 53 9.03 -5.74 -0.55
N THR A 54 8.73 -5.74 0.74
CA THR A 54 7.52 -6.40 1.25
C THR A 54 6.28 -5.79 0.58
N ASN A 55 5.22 -6.58 0.40
CA ASN A 55 3.97 -6.08 -0.19
C ASN A 55 3.33 -4.92 0.60
N THR A 56 3.71 -4.77 1.88
CA THR A 56 3.34 -3.62 2.71
C THR A 56 3.87 -2.28 2.19
N ILE A 57 4.81 -2.25 1.24
CA ILE A 57 5.32 -1.01 0.64
C ILE A 57 4.21 -0.12 0.05
N GLY A 58 3.12 -0.72 -0.42
CA GLY A 58 1.93 -0.02 -0.91
C GLY A 58 0.83 0.19 0.12
N GLN A 59 1.08 -0.06 1.41
CA GLN A 59 0.06 -0.10 2.48
C GLN A 59 0.43 0.74 3.72
N GLY A 60 -0.59 1.32 4.38
CA GLY A 60 -0.47 1.96 5.69
C GLY A 60 0.69 2.94 5.87
N ASP A 61 1.34 2.86 7.04
CA ASP A 61 2.48 3.68 7.46
C ASP A 61 3.72 3.50 6.56
N THR A 62 3.93 2.29 6.05
CA THR A 62 5.02 1.96 5.13
C THR A 62 4.84 2.69 3.79
N ARG A 63 3.61 2.74 3.25
CA ARG A 63 3.28 3.54 2.06
C ARG A 63 3.52 5.02 2.27
N ALA A 64 3.00 5.55 3.37
CA ALA A 64 3.11 6.96 3.72
C ALA A 64 4.59 7.39 3.81
N THR A 65 5.40 6.55 4.46
CA THR A 65 6.83 6.78 4.63
C THR A 65 7.62 6.62 3.33
N GLY A 66 7.27 5.65 2.48
CA GLY A 66 8.02 5.31 1.27
C GLY A 66 7.43 5.94 0.00
N LEU A 67 6.60 5.17 -0.70
CA LEU A 67 6.13 5.52 -2.05
C LEU A 67 5.31 6.81 -2.09
N ARG A 68 4.42 7.03 -1.12
CA ARG A 68 3.59 8.25 -1.10
C ARG A 68 4.45 9.50 -0.96
N TYR A 69 5.47 9.46 -0.11
CA TYR A 69 6.44 10.54 0.03
C TYR A 69 7.22 10.76 -1.27
N LEU A 70 7.71 9.70 -1.92
CA LEU A 70 8.48 9.85 -3.16
C LEU A 70 7.65 10.42 -4.31
N LEU A 71 6.39 9.99 -4.45
CA LEU A 71 5.48 10.48 -5.49
C LEU A 71 5.00 11.91 -5.21
N GLY A 72 4.76 12.26 -3.95
CA GLY A 72 4.21 13.56 -3.55
C GLY A 72 5.25 14.66 -3.40
N GLU A 73 6.40 14.35 -2.80
CA GLU A 73 7.38 15.35 -2.37
C GLU A 73 8.66 15.36 -3.23
N ARG A 74 8.87 14.31 -4.04
CA ARG A 74 10.13 14.10 -4.76
C ARG A 74 9.94 13.88 -6.25
N GLU A 75 8.74 14.10 -6.78
CA GLU A 75 8.42 14.05 -8.22
C GLU A 75 8.75 12.72 -8.90
N TYR A 76 8.76 11.62 -8.14
CA TYR A 76 8.94 10.30 -8.74
C TYR A 76 7.66 9.80 -9.40
N VAL A 77 7.83 9.06 -10.48
CA VAL A 77 6.76 8.31 -11.16
C VAL A 77 7.10 6.83 -11.13
N ILE A 78 6.12 5.99 -10.76
CA ILE A 78 6.24 4.53 -10.93
C ILE A 78 5.97 4.21 -12.40
N TYR A 79 6.97 3.66 -13.09
CA TYR A 79 6.80 3.24 -14.48
C TYR A 79 6.67 1.72 -14.63
N GLU A 80 7.06 0.95 -13.61
CA GLU A 80 6.83 -0.48 -13.58
C GLU A 80 6.62 -0.98 -12.16
N ALA A 81 5.61 -1.83 -11.96
CA ALA A 81 5.43 -2.52 -10.70
C ALA A 81 4.90 -3.94 -10.87
N VAL A 82 5.35 -4.83 -10.00
CA VAL A 82 4.73 -6.12 -9.72
C VAL A 82 4.23 -6.07 -8.29
N ARG A 83 2.93 -6.33 -8.09
CA ARG A 83 2.34 -6.34 -6.75
C ARG A 83 1.98 -7.74 -6.30
N ASP A 84 1.98 -7.92 -4.99
CA ASP A 84 1.59 -9.16 -4.30
C ASP A 84 2.19 -10.46 -4.89
N LEU A 85 3.47 -10.41 -5.29
CA LEU A 85 4.20 -11.56 -5.84
C LEU A 85 4.56 -12.53 -4.71
N ALA A 86 4.09 -13.78 -4.78
CA ALA A 86 4.59 -14.84 -3.92
C ALA A 86 6.08 -15.08 -4.20
N TRP A 87 6.91 -15.12 -3.16
CA TRP A 87 8.34 -15.37 -3.33
C TRP A 87 8.57 -16.75 -3.98
N PRO A 88 9.34 -16.84 -5.09
CA PRO A 88 9.46 -18.08 -5.85
C PRO A 88 10.35 -19.15 -5.16
N GLY A 89 11.13 -18.77 -4.14
CA GLY A 89 12.04 -19.69 -3.47
C GLY A 89 11.33 -20.62 -2.48
N ALA A 90 11.59 -21.93 -2.60
CA ALA A 90 11.15 -22.93 -1.64
C ALA A 90 11.85 -22.70 -0.29
N GLY A 91 11.19 -22.02 0.64
CA GLY A 91 11.74 -21.75 1.98
C GLY A 91 11.35 -20.40 2.60
N ALA A 92 10.71 -19.51 1.84
CA ALA A 92 10.20 -18.25 2.39
C ALA A 92 8.74 -18.01 2.01
N THR A 93 7.86 -17.97 3.02
CA THR A 93 6.44 -17.63 2.86
C THR A 93 6.26 -16.12 2.96
N VAL A 94 6.81 -15.38 1.99
CA VAL A 94 6.71 -13.92 1.93
C VAL A 94 6.12 -13.46 0.61
N THR A 95 5.25 -12.46 0.69
CA THR A 95 4.72 -11.76 -0.48
C THR A 95 5.48 -10.45 -0.66
N VAL A 96 6.00 -10.24 -1.86
CA VAL A 96 6.82 -9.08 -2.20
C VAL A 96 6.14 -8.20 -3.24
N SER A 97 6.68 -7.01 -3.43
CA SER A 97 6.38 -6.14 -4.55
C SER A 97 7.68 -5.64 -5.15
N ILE A 98 7.73 -5.61 -6.48
CA ILE A 98 8.86 -5.08 -7.25
C ILE A 98 8.41 -3.72 -7.75
N VAL A 99 9.17 -2.67 -7.46
CA VAL A 99 8.77 -1.30 -7.82
C VAL A 99 9.93 -0.59 -8.48
N HIS A 100 9.66 -0.04 -9.66
CA HIS A 100 10.57 0.81 -10.41
C HIS A 100 10.04 2.23 -10.52
N LEU A 101 10.84 3.17 -10.04
CA LEU A 101 10.57 4.60 -9.95
C LEU A 101 11.55 5.37 -10.81
N ARG A 102 11.12 6.48 -11.40
CA ARG A 102 11.98 7.39 -12.17
C ARG A 102 11.71 8.85 -11.81
N ARG A 103 12.73 9.71 -11.93
CA ARG A 103 12.63 11.18 -11.74
C ARG A 103 13.46 11.94 -12.79
N GLY A 104 13.05 13.18 -13.06
CA GLY A 104 13.75 14.10 -13.96
C GLY A 104 13.44 13.80 -15.43
N ARG A 105 14.38 14.01 -16.35
CA ARG A 105 14.19 13.72 -17.78
C ARG A 105 13.74 12.29 -18.05
N ALA A 106 14.18 11.33 -17.23
CA ALA A 106 13.72 9.95 -17.33
C ALA A 106 12.21 9.83 -17.09
N ALA A 107 11.63 10.65 -16.21
CA ALA A 107 10.19 10.72 -15.98
C ALA A 107 9.43 11.41 -17.13
N GLU A 108 10.05 12.38 -17.80
CA GLU A 108 9.49 13.13 -18.94
C GLU A 108 9.46 12.30 -20.24
N GLN A 109 10.35 11.32 -20.38
CA GLN A 109 10.33 10.40 -21.51
C GLN A 109 9.05 9.56 -21.50
N ALA A 110 8.38 9.47 -22.65
CA ALA A 110 7.24 8.57 -22.85
C ALA A 110 7.72 7.11 -22.79
N VAL A 111 7.69 6.53 -21.60
CA VAL A 111 7.92 5.11 -21.35
C VAL A 111 6.56 4.50 -21.00
N SER A 112 6.25 3.33 -21.56
CA SER A 112 5.04 2.62 -21.21
C SER A 112 5.05 2.29 -19.72
N VAL A 113 3.99 2.69 -19.02
CA VAL A 113 3.83 2.37 -17.60
C VAL A 113 3.17 1.00 -17.50
N ARG A 114 3.82 0.08 -16.79
CA ARG A 114 3.43 -1.34 -16.76
C ARG A 114 3.11 -1.81 -15.35
N LEU A 115 1.95 -2.42 -15.16
CA LEU A 115 1.57 -3.05 -13.90
C LEU A 115 1.35 -4.55 -14.11
N HIS A 116 2.00 -5.37 -13.29
CA HIS A 116 1.71 -6.79 -13.17
C HIS A 116 0.83 -7.01 -11.95
N GLU A 117 -0.42 -7.36 -12.20
CA GLU A 117 -1.37 -7.76 -11.16
C GLU A 117 -1.03 -9.17 -10.66
N PRO A 118 -1.48 -9.56 -9.47
CA PRO A 118 -1.30 -10.93 -8.97
C PRO A 118 -2.01 -11.91 -9.91
N ASP A 119 -1.39 -13.07 -10.15
CA ASP A 119 -1.91 -14.14 -11.01
C ASP A 119 -2.17 -13.77 -12.49
N ALA A 120 -1.80 -12.56 -12.91
CA ALA A 120 -1.90 -12.15 -14.30
C ALA A 120 -0.82 -12.86 -15.15
N PRO A 121 -1.14 -13.27 -16.40
CA PRO A 121 -0.18 -13.96 -17.25
C PRO A 121 0.91 -13.03 -17.82
N ARG A 122 0.68 -11.71 -17.81
CA ARG A 122 1.53 -10.69 -18.45
C ARG A 122 1.35 -9.34 -17.75
N TYR A 123 2.31 -8.44 -17.96
CA TYR A 123 2.15 -7.03 -17.62
C TYR A 123 1.01 -6.38 -18.43
N ARG A 124 0.30 -5.45 -17.80
CA ARG A 124 -0.69 -4.58 -18.44
C ARG A 124 -0.14 -3.16 -18.55
N GLU A 125 -0.25 -2.55 -19.72
CA GLU A 125 0.02 -1.12 -19.87
C GLU A 125 -1.10 -0.29 -19.23
N VAL A 126 -0.73 0.71 -18.46
CA VAL A 126 -1.64 1.57 -17.69
C VAL A 126 -1.21 3.02 -17.84
N ALA A 127 -2.12 3.96 -17.59
CA ALA A 127 -1.77 5.39 -17.69
C ALA A 127 -0.86 5.86 -16.53
N VAL A 128 -1.10 5.36 -15.33
CA VAL A 128 -0.39 5.76 -14.10
C VAL A 128 -0.54 4.67 -13.04
N ILE A 129 0.44 4.59 -12.13
CA ILE A 129 0.42 3.72 -10.95
C ILE A 129 0.50 4.62 -9.70
N ASP A 130 -0.45 4.45 -8.76
CA ASP A 130 -0.43 5.15 -7.47
C ASP A 130 0.52 4.49 -6.45
N SER A 131 0.72 5.15 -5.31
CA SER A 131 1.50 4.63 -4.18
C SER A 131 0.94 3.33 -3.57
N ARG A 132 -0.28 2.91 -3.93
CA ARG A 132 -0.90 1.64 -3.52
C ARG A 132 -0.68 0.53 -4.55
N LEU A 133 0.17 0.79 -5.55
CA LEU A 133 0.46 -0.09 -6.68
C LEU A 133 -0.81 -0.46 -7.46
N ARG A 134 -1.69 0.52 -7.68
CA ARG A 134 -2.92 0.36 -8.46
C ARG A 134 -2.86 1.23 -9.70
N ALA A 135 -3.49 0.76 -10.77
CA ALA A 135 -3.64 1.48 -12.04
C ALA A 135 -4.65 2.63 -11.94
N LYS A 136 -4.42 3.58 -11.03
CA LYS A 136 -5.30 4.73 -10.75
C LYS A 136 -4.44 5.96 -10.42
N PRO A 137 -4.96 7.18 -10.64
CA PRO A 137 -4.32 8.38 -10.10
C PRO A 137 -4.26 8.33 -8.57
N GLU A 138 -3.22 8.94 -8.01
CA GLU A 138 -3.05 9.04 -6.57
C GLU A 138 -4.20 9.82 -5.92
N ARG A 139 -4.68 9.33 -4.77
CA ARG A 139 -5.83 9.89 -4.05
C ARG A 139 -5.43 10.31 -2.65
N SER A 140 -6.13 11.30 -2.11
CA SER A 140 -6.05 11.62 -0.68
C SER A 140 -6.40 10.41 0.16
N ASP A 141 -5.77 10.31 1.32
CA ASP A 141 -6.05 9.21 2.24
C ASP A 141 -7.45 9.33 2.83
N PRO A 142 -8.12 8.20 3.10
CA PRO A 142 -9.40 8.23 3.78
C PRO A 142 -9.26 8.91 5.13
N HIS A 143 -10.07 9.92 5.39
CA HIS A 143 -10.17 10.52 6.71
C HIS A 143 -10.99 9.59 7.62
N LYS A 144 -10.72 9.60 8.93
CA LYS A 144 -11.57 8.90 9.88
C LYS A 144 -13.00 9.43 9.72
N LEU A 145 -13.96 8.52 9.55
CA LEU A 145 -15.36 8.88 9.64
C LEU A 145 -15.61 9.36 11.07
N GLY A 146 -16.34 10.45 11.23
CA GLY A 146 -16.82 10.88 12.54
C GLY A 146 -17.52 9.71 13.21
N GLN A 147 -17.26 9.51 14.49
CA GLN A 147 -17.89 8.45 15.28
C GLN A 147 -19.40 8.55 15.09
N GLN A 148 -20.04 7.48 14.58
CA GLN A 148 -21.50 7.43 14.54
C GLN A 148 -21.99 7.58 15.98
N ARG A 149 -22.63 8.71 16.31
CA ARG A 149 -23.53 8.72 17.46
C ARG A 149 -24.56 7.65 17.16
N GLN A 150 -24.53 6.55 17.89
CA GLN A 150 -25.74 5.82 18.17
C GLN A 150 -26.64 6.82 18.92
N SER A 151 -27.36 7.65 18.17
CA SER A 151 -28.55 8.27 18.72
C SER A 151 -29.38 7.12 19.23
N GLU A 152 -29.66 7.12 20.53
CA GLU A 152 -30.57 6.19 21.19
C GLU A 152 -31.84 6.11 20.33
N LEU A 153 -31.93 5.07 19.51
CA LEU A 153 -33.20 4.71 18.91
C LEU A 153 -34.07 4.34 20.11
N PRO A 154 -35.20 5.03 20.35
CA PRO A 154 -36.10 4.62 21.41
C PRO A 154 -36.41 3.15 21.17
N ARG A 155 -36.17 2.31 22.18
CA ARG A 155 -36.50 0.89 22.11
C ARG A 155 -37.99 0.79 21.81
N LEU A 156 -38.34 0.59 20.54
CA LEU A 156 -39.65 0.09 20.16
C LEU A 156 -39.70 -1.39 20.54
N GLN A 157 -39.68 -1.65 21.85
CA GLN A 157 -40.24 -2.88 22.39
C GLN A 157 -41.74 -2.80 22.12
N GLY A 158 -42.24 -3.59 21.16
CA GLY A 158 -43.67 -3.90 21.13
C GLY A 158 -44.42 -3.84 19.80
N LEU A 159 -43.78 -3.84 18.62
CA LEU A 159 -44.54 -3.94 17.35
C LEU A 159 -43.90 -4.92 16.36
N TRP A 160 -43.81 -6.19 16.76
CA TRP A 160 -43.71 -7.32 15.82
C TRP A 160 -44.82 -8.32 16.16
N THR A 161 -46.06 -7.95 15.85
CA THR A 161 -47.18 -8.90 15.91
C THR A 161 -47.47 -9.37 14.48
N ARG A 162 -47.03 -10.62 14.22
CA ARG A 162 -47.52 -11.59 13.23
C ARG A 162 -47.82 -11.08 11.80
N ALA A 163 -46.88 -11.34 10.90
CA ALA A 163 -47.22 -11.77 9.53
C ALA A 163 -46.78 -13.23 9.39
N SER A 164 -47.73 -14.14 9.52
CA SER A 164 -47.58 -15.56 9.26
C SER A 164 -47.37 -15.76 7.76
N CYS A 165 -46.16 -16.11 7.33
CA CYS A 165 -45.95 -16.60 5.97
C CYS A 165 -46.30 -18.10 5.95
N LEU A 166 -47.31 -18.42 5.15
CA LEU A 166 -47.77 -19.75 4.81
C LEU A 166 -46.62 -20.63 4.31
N SER A 167 -46.55 -21.86 4.83
CA SER A 167 -45.77 -22.95 4.25
C SER A 167 -46.47 -23.47 2.98
N PRO A 168 -45.75 -23.73 1.88
CA PRO A 168 -46.18 -24.71 0.90
C PRO A 168 -45.43 -26.02 1.17
N GLY A 169 -46.17 -27.03 1.61
CA GLY A 169 -45.81 -28.42 1.36
C GLY A 169 -46.10 -28.79 -0.09
N ASP A 170 -45.51 -29.92 -0.50
CA ASP A 170 -45.90 -30.78 -1.61
C ASP A 170 -45.37 -30.45 -3.01
N ALA A 171 -44.17 -30.99 -3.28
CA ALA A 171 -43.92 -31.70 -4.54
C ALA A 171 -43.09 -32.95 -4.21
N GLN A 172 -43.79 -34.08 -4.17
CA GLN A 172 -43.25 -35.43 -3.95
C GLN A 172 -42.41 -35.91 -5.16
N GLU A 173 -41.45 -36.77 -4.87
CA GLU A 173 -41.04 -37.91 -5.71
C GLU A 173 -41.60 -39.19 -5.07
#